data_AF-A0A935HSL4-F1
#
_entry.id   AF-A0A935HSL4-F1
#
_cell.length_a   1.000
_cell.length_b   1.000
_cell.length_c   1.000
_cell.angle_alpha   90.00
_cell.angle_beta   90.00
_cell.angle_gamma   90.00
#
_symmetry.space_group_name_H-M   'P 1'
#
loop_
_entity.id
_entity.type
_entity.pdbx_description
1 polymer ?
#
loop_
_entity_poly.entity_id
_entity_poly.type
_entity_poly.pdbx_seq_one_letter_code
_entity_poly.pdbx_strand_id
1 'polypeptide(L)'
;MKRILNIFFALLFGAFAYVNVNDVDAFLWVAAYGAVAFLFALAVFGRADRRVSGVLCIALWVWAITMLPGMMHWIDADMPSITEEMQTTSPHIEAVREFLGLSIASLALVFLVFSTPRQARLL
;
A
#
# COMPACT_ATOMS: atom_id res chain seq x y z
N MET A 1 12.90 -8.65 -16.37
CA MET A 1 11.55 -8.07 -16.19
C MET A 1 11.18 -7.87 -14.71
N LYS A 2 11.17 -8.91 -13.86
CA LYS A 2 10.86 -8.78 -12.41
C LYS A 2 11.66 -7.70 -11.68
N ARG A 3 12.96 -7.57 -11.98
CA ARG A 3 13.85 -6.59 -11.33
C ARG A 3 13.46 -5.13 -11.62
N ILE A 4 13.05 -4.82 -12.85
CA ILE A 4 12.62 -3.46 -13.23
C ILE A 4 11.32 -3.12 -12.51
N LEU A 5 10.36 -4.05 -12.46
CA LEU A 5 9.12 -3.88 -11.70
C LEU A 5 9.38 -3.70 -10.21
N ASN A 6 10.33 -4.46 -9.63
CA ASN A 6 10.70 -4.29 -8.23
C ASN A 6 11.31 -2.91 -7.96
N ILE A 7 12.16 -2.40 -8.85
CA ILE A 7 12.71 -1.03 -8.74
C ILE A 7 11.58 0.00 -8.82
N PHE A 8 10.68 -0.15 -9.79
CA PHE A 8 9.53 0.73 -9.97
C PHE A 8 8.68 0.78 -8.69
N PHE A 9 8.27 -0.37 -8.15
CA PHE A 9 7.47 -0.40 -6.93
C PHE A 9 8.24 0.11 -5.71
N ALA A 10 9.52 -0.20 -5.57
CA ALA A 10 10.35 0.34 -4.48
C ALA A 10 10.36 1.88 -4.50
N LEU A 11 10.57 2.48 -5.67
CA LEU A 11 10.57 3.94 -5.83
C LEU A 11 9.18 4.54 -5.65
N LEU A 12 8.14 3.89 -6.20
CA LEU A 12 6.75 4.35 -6.10
C LEU A 12 6.28 4.41 -4.65
N PHE A 13 6.43 3.31 -3.89
CA PHE A 13 6.03 3.29 -2.49
C PHE A 13 6.96 4.12 -1.61
N GLY A 14 8.24 4.27 -1.98
CA GLY A 14 9.14 5.23 -1.34
C GLY A 14 8.66 6.67 -1.51
N ALA A 15 8.16 7.03 -2.70
CA ALA A 15 7.56 8.34 -2.94
C ALA A 15 6.25 8.53 -2.16
N PHE A 16 5.40 7.51 -2.08
CA PHE A 16 4.18 7.56 -1.26
C PHE A 16 4.52 7.79 0.22
N ALA A 17 5.46 7.02 0.77
CA ALA A 17 5.93 7.23 2.13
C ALA A 17 6.45 8.66 2.33
N TYR A 18 7.26 9.19 1.40
CA TYR A 18 7.79 10.54 1.50
C TYR A 18 6.70 11.63 1.51
N VAL A 19 5.68 11.50 0.66
CA VAL A 19 4.58 12.50 0.59
C VAL A 19 3.75 12.49 1.88
N ASN A 20 3.56 11.33 2.50
CA ASN A 20 2.75 11.18 3.73
C ASN A 20 3.49 11.64 5.01
N VAL A 21 4.73 12.11 4.92
CA VAL A 21 5.48 12.61 6.10
C VAL A 21 4.82 13.84 6.73
N ASN A 22 4.06 14.61 5.95
CA ASN A 22 3.39 15.82 6.42
C ASN A 22 1.96 15.58 6.94
N ASP A 23 1.45 14.35 6.89
CA ASP A 23 0.11 14.03 7.35
C ASP A 23 0.06 13.92 8.89
N VAL A 24 -1.13 14.16 9.47
CA VAL A 24 -1.34 14.03 10.93
C VAL A 24 -0.99 12.62 11.41
N ASP A 25 -1.31 11.61 10.60
CA ASP A 25 -1.06 10.20 10.88
C ASP A 25 0.17 9.65 10.14
N ALA A 26 1.16 10.51 9.87
CA ALA A 26 2.36 10.19 9.10
C ALA A 26 3.05 8.89 9.54
N PHE A 27 3.08 8.59 10.83
CA PHE A 27 3.76 7.40 11.35
C PHE A 27 3.24 6.09 10.74
N LEU A 28 1.91 5.91 10.67
CA LEU A 28 1.31 4.69 10.15
C LEU A 28 1.52 4.57 8.64
N TRP A 29 1.32 5.66 7.91
CA TRP A 29 1.45 5.69 6.45
C TRP A 29 2.88 5.51 5.97
N VAL A 30 3.83 6.20 6.60
CA VAL A 30 5.26 6.06 6.32
C VAL A 30 5.73 4.65 6.66
N ALA A 31 5.28 4.07 7.77
CA ALA A 31 5.63 2.70 8.14
C ALA A 31 5.07 1.68 7.14
N ALA A 32 3.80 1.83 6.73
CA ALA A 32 3.16 0.91 5.79
C ALA A 32 3.79 0.97 4.39
N TYR A 33 3.82 2.16 3.77
CA TYR A 33 4.41 2.31 2.43
C TYR A 33 5.92 2.09 2.45
N GLY A 34 6.61 2.52 3.51
CA GLY A 34 8.04 2.28 3.69
C GLY A 34 8.37 0.79 3.79
N ALA A 35 7.57 -0.01 4.50
CA ALA A 35 7.74 -1.46 4.56
C ALA A 35 7.55 -2.11 3.19
N VAL A 36 6.55 -1.69 2.41
CA VAL A 36 6.34 -2.17 1.04
C VAL A 36 7.54 -1.81 0.15
N ALA A 37 7.98 -0.55 0.19
CA ALA A 37 9.14 -0.07 -0.56
C ALA A 37 10.39 -0.87 -0.23
N PHE A 38 10.62 -1.13 1.07
CA PHE A 38 11.77 -1.89 1.56
C PHE A 38 11.76 -3.34 1.06
N LEU A 39 10.61 -4.03 1.11
CA LEU A 39 10.53 -5.41 0.62
C LEU A 39 10.78 -5.51 -0.88
N PHE A 40 10.28 -4.55 -1.66
CA PHE A 40 10.59 -4.47 -3.08
C PHE A 40 12.08 -4.16 -3.34
N ALA A 41 12.68 -3.27 -2.56
CA ALA A 41 14.11 -2.97 -2.64
C ALA A 41 14.96 -4.21 -2.35
N LEU A 42 14.66 -4.97 -1.29
CA LEU A 42 15.33 -6.24 -1.00
C LEU A 42 15.20 -7.23 -2.16
N ALA A 43 14.01 -7.31 -2.78
CA ALA A 43 13.77 -8.15 -3.94
C ALA A 43 14.59 -7.75 -5.18
N VAL A 44 15.04 -6.49 -5.30
CA VAL A 44 16.00 -6.06 -6.35
C VAL A 44 17.37 -6.72 -6.19
N PHE A 45 17.76 -7.02 -4.94
CA PHE A 45 19.01 -7.70 -4.58
C PHE A 45 18.86 -9.23 -4.48
N GLY A 46 17.72 -9.79 -4.92
CA GLY A 46 17.44 -11.22 -4.83
C GLY A 46 17.12 -11.70 -3.42
N ARG A 47 16.92 -10.78 -2.46
CA ARG A 47 16.54 -11.09 -1.07
C ARG A 47 15.05 -10.88 -0.91
N ALA A 48 14.27 -11.94 -1.04
CA ALA A 48 12.82 -11.85 -0.84
C ALA A 48 12.32 -13.08 -0.10
N ASP A 49 11.45 -12.87 0.89
CA ASP A 49 10.71 -13.95 1.55
C ASP A 49 9.22 -13.77 1.30
N ARG A 50 8.62 -14.81 0.71
CA ARG A 50 7.18 -14.87 0.44
C ARG A 50 6.34 -14.79 1.71
N ARG A 51 6.84 -15.31 2.84
CA ARG A 51 6.14 -15.30 4.13
C ARG A 51 6.04 -13.88 4.66
N VAL A 52 7.15 -13.14 4.63
CA VAL A 52 7.19 -11.75 5.13
C VAL A 52 6.33 -10.83 4.27
N SER A 53 6.46 -10.91 2.95
CA SER A 53 5.58 -10.15 2.04
C SER A 53 4.12 -10.57 2.15
N GLY A 54 3.83 -11.85 2.36
CA GLY A 54 2.47 -12.36 2.59
C GLY A 54 1.85 -11.87 3.91
N VAL A 55 2.61 -11.88 5.01
CA VAL A 55 2.14 -11.37 6.31
C VAL A 55 1.83 -9.87 6.22
N LEU A 56 2.74 -9.08 5.63
CA LEU A 56 2.49 -7.66 5.44
C LEU A 56 1.28 -7.42 4.53
N CYS A 57 1.13 -8.23 3.47
CA CYS A 57 -0.03 -8.15 2.57
C CYS A 57 -1.35 -8.37 3.32
N ILE A 58 -1.40 -9.37 4.20
CA ILE A 58 -2.60 -9.65 5.00
C ILE A 58 -2.86 -8.50 5.98
N ALA A 59 -1.83 -7.99 6.65
CA ALA A 59 -1.97 -6.89 7.58
C ALA A 59 -2.55 -5.62 6.91
N LEU A 60 -2.01 -5.24 5.73
CA LEU A 60 -2.51 -4.10 4.98
C LEU A 60 -3.92 -4.34 4.42
N TRP A 61 -4.25 -5.56 3.99
CA TRP A 61 -5.61 -5.91 3.58
C TRP A 61 -6.61 -5.82 4.72
N VAL A 62 -6.27 -6.33 5.91
CA VAL A 62 -7.12 -6.24 7.10
C VAL A 62 -7.34 -4.78 7.46
N TRP A 63 -6.31 -3.94 7.40
CA TRP A 63 -6.46 -2.51 7.61
C TRP A 63 -7.33 -1.84 6.53
N ALA A 64 -7.17 -2.20 5.25
CA ALA A 64 -8.05 -1.70 4.19
C ALA A 64 -9.53 -2.04 4.46
N ILE A 65 -9.83 -3.25 4.94
CA ILE A 65 -11.20 -3.67 5.24
C ILE A 65 -11.86 -2.79 6.31
N THR A 66 -11.10 -2.20 7.25
CA THR A 66 -11.70 -1.30 8.25
C THR A 66 -12.24 -0.01 7.61
N MET A 67 -11.73 0.39 6.45
CA MET A 67 -12.16 1.57 5.70
C MET A 67 -13.23 1.26 4.64
N LEU A 68 -13.59 -0.02 4.47
CA LEU A 68 -14.59 -0.47 3.49
C LEU A 68 -15.96 0.23 3.63
N PRO A 69 -16.50 0.51 4.84
CA PRO A 69 -17.76 1.23 4.96
C PRO A 69 -17.73 2.63 4.33
N GLY A 70 -16.60 3.35 4.46
CA GLY A 70 -16.40 4.66 3.81
C GLY A 70 -16.36 4.55 2.29
N MET A 71 -15.71 3.51 1.77
CA MET A 71 -15.70 3.20 0.34
C MET A 71 -17.10 2.89 -0.18
N MET A 72 -17.88 2.08 0.54
CA MET A 72 -19.27 1.75 0.14
C MET A 72 -20.16 2.99 0.12
N HIS A 73 -20.07 3.84 1.16
CA HIS A 73 -20.83 5.09 1.20
C HIS A 73 -20.48 6.03 0.04
N TRP A 74 -19.20 6.10 -0.35
CA TRP A 74 -18.79 6.88 -1.51
C TRP A 74 -19.34 6.34 -2.84
N ILE A 75 -19.43 5.02 -2.99
CA ILE A 75 -20.08 4.38 -4.15
C ILE A 75 -21.58 4.71 -4.17
N ASP A 76 -22.25 4.62 -3.03
CA ASP A 76 -23.68 4.93 -2.89
C ASP A 76 -23.98 6.42 -3.15
N ALA A 77 -22.98 7.29 -2.97
CA ALA A 77 -23.07 8.73 -3.22
C ALA A 77 -22.75 9.13 -4.68
N ASP A 78 -22.85 8.20 -5.63
CA ASP A 78 -22.52 8.40 -7.05
C ASP A 78 -21.04 8.76 -7.33
N MET A 79 -20.13 8.29 -6.46
CA MET A 79 -18.67 8.37 -6.66
C MET A 79 -18.17 9.80 -6.96
N PRO A 80 -18.42 10.78 -6.07
CA PRO A 80 -17.95 12.16 -6.25
C PRO A 80 -16.42 12.21 -6.34
N SER A 81 -15.89 13.31 -6.89
CA SER A 81 -14.45 13.43 -7.13
C SER A 81 -13.62 13.26 -5.85
N ILE A 82 -12.68 12.31 -5.88
CA ILE A 82 -11.76 12.08 -4.76
C ILE A 82 -10.53 12.98 -4.82
N THR A 83 -10.39 13.85 -5.82
CA THR A 83 -9.23 14.75 -5.97
C THR A 83 -9.46 16.13 -5.35
N GLU A 84 -10.67 16.39 -4.87
CA GLU A 84 -11.01 17.65 -4.21
C GLU A 84 -10.20 17.81 -2.91
N GLU A 85 -9.98 19.06 -2.50
CA GLU A 85 -9.33 19.37 -1.23
C GLU A 85 -10.17 18.80 -0.09
N MET A 86 -9.49 18.19 0.90
CA MET A 86 -10.12 17.77 2.14
C MET A 86 -10.62 18.99 2.89
N GLN A 87 -11.85 19.40 2.61
CA GLN A 87 -12.60 20.26 3.52
C GLN A 87 -13.02 19.40 4.72
N THR A 88 -13.04 20.00 5.91
CA THR A 88 -13.43 19.36 7.19
C THR A 88 -14.82 18.71 7.15
N THR A 89 -15.60 19.00 6.10
CA THR A 89 -16.95 18.50 5.83
C THR A 89 -17.01 17.20 5.03
N SER A 90 -15.89 16.65 4.53
CA SER A 90 -15.90 15.47 3.63
C SER A 90 -15.05 14.27 4.11
N PRO A 91 -15.29 13.70 5.31
CA PRO A 91 -14.53 12.57 5.86
C PRO A 91 -14.59 11.29 5.02
N HIS A 92 -15.56 11.17 4.12
CA HIS A 92 -15.69 10.04 3.19
C HIS A 92 -14.64 10.06 2.08
N ILE A 93 -14.11 11.22 1.69
CA ILE A 93 -13.05 11.32 0.66
C ILE A 93 -11.73 10.76 1.19
N GLU A 94 -11.42 11.01 2.47
CA GLU A 94 -10.26 10.47 3.16
C GLU A 94 -10.27 8.95 3.18
N ALA A 95 -11.35 8.36 3.72
CA ALA A 95 -11.50 6.92 3.81
C ALA A 95 -11.34 6.20 2.45
N VAL A 96 -11.84 6.80 1.37
CA VAL A 96 -11.69 6.24 0.01
C VAL A 96 -10.24 6.30 -0.47
N ARG A 97 -9.56 7.43 -0.30
CA ARG A 97 -8.15 7.58 -0.68
C ARG A 97 -7.27 6.59 0.07
N GLU A 98 -7.48 6.46 1.37
CA GLU A 98 -6.77 5.54 2.24
C GLU A 98 -7.03 4.08 1.86
N PHE A 99 -8.31 3.73 1.63
CA PHE A 99 -8.71 2.40 1.16
C PHE A 99 -8.03 2.03 -0.15
N LEU A 100 -8.03 2.93 -1.13
CA LEU A 100 -7.40 2.71 -2.44
C LEU A 100 -5.88 2.60 -2.32
N GLY A 101 -5.25 3.44 -1.51
CA GLY A 101 -3.80 3.38 -1.24
C GLY A 101 -3.37 2.04 -0.66
N LEU A 102 -4.09 1.56 0.37
CA LEU A 102 -3.84 0.24 0.98
C LEU A 102 -4.14 -0.92 0.01
N SER A 103 -5.16 -0.78 -0.83
CA SER A 103 -5.49 -1.77 -1.86
C SER A 103 -4.38 -1.91 -2.90
N ILE A 104 -3.84 -0.79 -3.39
CA ILE A 104 -2.72 -0.78 -4.34
C ILE A 104 -1.45 -1.37 -3.69
N ALA A 105 -1.15 -1.00 -2.45
CA ALA A 105 -0.04 -1.58 -1.67
C ALA A 105 -0.18 -3.10 -1.53
N SER A 106 -1.37 -3.57 -1.18
CA SER A 106 -1.66 -4.98 -1.01
C SER A 106 -1.55 -5.75 -2.32
N LEU A 107 -2.08 -5.23 -3.43
CA LEU A 107 -1.95 -5.84 -4.76
C LEU A 107 -0.48 -5.92 -5.22
N ALA A 108 0.33 -4.91 -4.94
CA ALA A 108 1.76 -4.95 -5.22
C ALA A 108 2.45 -6.05 -4.39
N LEU A 109 2.11 -6.20 -3.11
CA LEU A 109 2.64 -7.29 -2.28
C LEU A 109 2.18 -8.67 -2.78
N VAL A 110 0.94 -8.82 -3.25
CA VAL A 110 0.47 -10.04 -3.92
C VAL A 110 1.38 -10.38 -5.10
N PHE A 111 1.68 -9.39 -5.95
CA PHE A 111 2.62 -9.58 -7.06
C PHE A 111 4.00 -10.03 -6.57
N LEU A 112 4.52 -9.42 -5.49
CA LEU A 112 5.83 -9.80 -4.92
C LEU A 112 5.81 -11.23 -4.35
N VAL A 113 4.74 -11.61 -3.65
CA VAL A 113 4.51 -12.96 -3.09
C VAL A 113 4.53 -14.03 -4.17
N PHE A 114 3.83 -13.80 -5.28
CA PHE A 114 3.77 -14.77 -6.40
C PHE A 114 5.02 -14.73 -7.29
N SER A 115 5.75 -13.61 -7.30
CA SER A 115 7.02 -13.49 -8.01
C SER A 115 8.20 -14.14 -7.28
N THR A 116 8.06 -14.38 -5.98
CA THR A 116 9.10 -14.93 -5.08
C THR A 116 9.00 -16.47 -4.99
N PRO A 117 10.08 -17.23 -5.25
CA PRO A 117 10.09 -18.68 -5.10
C PRO A 117 9.76 -19.12 -3.66
N ARG A 118 9.03 -20.23 -3.50
CA ARG A 118 8.60 -20.74 -2.17
C ARG A 118 9.76 -21.05 -1.21
N GLN A 119 10.93 -21.35 -1.76
CA GLN A 119 12.15 -21.72 -1.04
C GLN A 119 13.00 -20.50 -0.66
N ALA A 120 12.74 -19.33 -1.26
CA ALA A 120 13.48 -18.12 -0.96
C ALA A 120 13.17 -17.65 0.48
N ARG A 121 14.22 -17.32 1.21
CA ARG A 121 14.19 -16.84 2.60
C ARG A 121 15.06 -15.59 2.70
N LEU A 122 14.73 -14.74 3.67
CA LEU A 122 15.58 -13.60 4.02
C LEU A 122 16.85 -14.03 4.78
N LEU A 123 16.82 -15.21 5.42
CA LEU A 123 17.90 -15.89 6.14
C LEU A 123 17.90 -17.39 5.84
#